data_AF-A0A423X4M2-F1
#
_entry.id   AF-A0A423X4M2-F1
#
_cell.length_a   1.000
_cell.length_b   1.000
_cell.length_c   1.000
_cell.angle_alpha   90.00
_cell.angle_beta   90.00
_cell.angle_gamma   90.00
#
_symmetry.space_group_name_H-M   'P 1'
#
loop_
_entity.id
_entity.type
_entity.pdbx_description
1 polymer ?
#
loop_
_entity_poly.entity_id
_entity_poly.type
_entity_poly.pdbx_seq_one_letter_code
_entity_poly.pdbx_strand_id
1 'polypeptide(L)'
;MPPRIPGPQGLMSMTSTLTQKEKEKVRRAKQDPYRWQQAQQRRNRNLERQQVLQVDRDAAYGDPVFGHITPFVESFDSGGQSSLSEVRRDDDGNPLEEPHPLPTSENILNYQLTKEELDAAIAESYKLTKPLPSRASVLQDKGLEEIELKEHEERHKRAVEALNRITTLENASNKDKRHANIRRIIETFGRHETDTQLRQKPLAEGQTERIEKIRGGPDTGSSEVQIAILTAKIRVLAKMLGGRKGNKDKHNKKNLRLLLHRRQKLLKYMERRERGSGRWSHMIETLGLSPATWKKQIEVR
;
A
#
# COMPACT_ATOMS: atom_id res chain seq x y z
N MET A 1 -24.54 62.50 -57.07
CA MET A 1 -23.55 61.42 -56.85
C MET A 1 -24.29 60.19 -56.35
N PRO A 2 -24.20 59.03 -57.02
CA PRO A 2 -24.74 57.78 -56.48
C PRO A 2 -23.77 57.16 -55.46
N PRO A 3 -24.28 56.42 -54.45
CA PRO A 3 -23.47 55.85 -53.37
C PRO A 3 -22.58 54.68 -53.85
N ARG A 4 -21.33 54.63 -53.37
CA ARG A 4 -20.41 53.51 -53.58
C ARG A 4 -20.90 52.28 -52.81
N ILE A 5 -21.16 51.19 -53.53
CA ILE A 5 -21.32 49.85 -52.96
C ILE A 5 -19.93 49.36 -52.49
N PRO A 6 -19.75 48.91 -51.24
CA PRO A 6 -18.49 48.34 -50.81
C PRO A 6 -18.29 46.98 -51.50
N GLY A 7 -17.18 46.84 -52.23
CA GLY A 7 -16.78 45.57 -52.85
C GLY A 7 -16.55 44.47 -51.82
N PRO A 8 -16.65 43.18 -52.20
CA PRO A 8 -16.49 42.07 -51.29
C PRO A 8 -15.10 42.13 -50.66
N GLN A 9 -15.06 42.22 -49.34
CA GLN A 9 -13.82 42.13 -48.57
C GLN A 9 -13.14 40.81 -48.95
N GLY A 10 -11.92 40.93 -49.48
CA GLY A 10 -11.13 39.79 -49.91
C GLY A 10 -11.02 38.77 -48.80
N LEU A 11 -11.56 37.57 -49.02
CA LEU A 11 -11.14 36.36 -48.32
C LEU A 11 -9.64 36.23 -48.57
N MET A 12 -8.83 36.67 -47.60
CA MET A 12 -7.41 36.37 -47.57
C MET A 12 -7.28 34.85 -47.53
N SER A 13 -6.99 34.27 -48.69
CA SER A 13 -6.63 32.87 -48.82
C SER A 13 -5.36 32.68 -48.01
N MET A 14 -5.50 32.09 -46.82
CA MET A 14 -4.37 31.61 -46.02
C MET A 14 -3.76 30.43 -46.77
N THR A 15 -3.01 30.71 -47.85
CA THR A 15 -2.25 29.69 -48.57
C THR A 15 -1.11 29.25 -47.65
N SER A 16 -1.37 28.24 -46.83
CA SER A 16 -0.29 27.50 -46.16
C SER A 16 0.55 26.87 -47.26
N THR A 17 1.72 27.46 -47.52
CA THR A 17 2.65 26.93 -48.51
C THR A 17 3.27 25.67 -47.90
N LEU A 18 2.80 24.51 -48.38
CA LEU A 18 3.38 23.22 -48.02
C LEU A 18 4.90 23.28 -48.16
N THR A 19 5.60 22.76 -47.16
CA THR A 19 7.05 22.64 -47.17
C THR A 19 7.49 21.75 -48.35
N GLN A 20 8.73 21.90 -48.81
CA GLN A 20 9.26 21.09 -49.92
C GLN A 20 9.09 19.58 -49.64
N LYS A 21 9.30 19.13 -48.40
CA LYS A 21 9.10 17.73 -47.98
C LYS A 21 7.64 17.27 -48.11
N GLU A 22 6.69 18.11 -47.73
CA GLU A 22 5.27 17.79 -47.86
C GLU A 22 4.84 17.75 -49.32
N LYS A 23 5.34 18.68 -50.15
CA LYS A 23 5.12 18.67 -51.61
C LYS A 23 5.64 17.38 -52.26
N GLU A 24 6.84 16.94 -51.89
CA GLU A 24 7.40 15.67 -52.38
C GLU A 24 6.59 14.45 -51.93
N LYS A 25 6.12 14.44 -50.68
CA LYS A 25 5.25 13.38 -50.15
C LYS A 25 3.93 13.28 -50.92
N VAL A 26 3.32 14.43 -51.24
CA VAL A 26 2.10 14.50 -52.07
C VAL A 26 2.37 14.02 -53.49
N ARG A 27 3.50 14.42 -54.09
CA ARG A 27 3.91 13.94 -55.42
C ARG A 27 4.06 12.43 -55.45
N ARG A 28 4.75 11.85 -54.45
CA ARG A 28 4.96 10.40 -54.32
C ARG A 28 3.66 9.63 -54.10
N ALA A 29 2.71 10.20 -53.35
CA ALA A 29 1.38 9.62 -53.17
C ALA A 29 0.53 9.63 -54.45
N LYS A 30 0.67 10.67 -55.30
CA LYS A 30 -0.02 10.77 -56.59
C LYS A 30 0.61 9.87 -57.67
N GLN A 31 1.92 9.62 -57.60
CA GLN A 31 2.64 8.82 -58.59
C GLN A 31 2.25 7.33 -58.57
N ASP A 32 1.94 6.78 -57.39
CA ASP A 32 1.43 5.41 -57.24
C ASP A 32 0.39 5.34 -56.10
N PRO A 33 -0.90 5.60 -56.42
CA PRO A 33 -1.96 5.64 -55.42
C PRO A 33 -2.17 4.29 -54.72
N TYR A 34 -2.07 3.17 -55.44
CA TYR A 34 -2.33 1.84 -54.89
C TYR A 34 -1.24 1.41 -53.90
N ARG A 35 0.04 1.53 -54.26
CA ARG A 35 1.13 1.24 -53.32
C ARG A 35 1.13 2.18 -52.12
N TRP A 36 0.77 3.45 -52.33
CA TRP A 36 0.61 4.40 -51.24
C TRP A 36 -0.51 3.96 -50.27
N GLN A 37 -1.68 3.58 -50.78
CA GLN A 37 -2.79 3.07 -49.97
C GLN A 37 -2.41 1.81 -49.18
N GLN A 38 -1.75 0.83 -49.82
CA GLN A 38 -1.26 -0.38 -49.14
C GLN A 38 -0.22 -0.08 -48.06
N ALA A 39 0.65 0.90 -48.27
CA ALA A 39 1.58 1.37 -47.23
C ALA A 39 0.84 2.07 -46.08
N GLN A 40 -0.18 2.88 -46.36
CA GLN A 40 -1.02 3.48 -45.32
C GLN A 40 -1.79 2.43 -44.53
N GLN A 41 -2.37 1.41 -45.18
CA GLN A 41 -3.07 0.32 -44.48
C GLN A 41 -2.14 -0.44 -43.53
N ARG A 42 -0.92 -0.77 -43.96
CA ARG A 42 0.09 -1.42 -43.09
C ARG A 42 0.49 -0.53 -41.91
N ARG A 43 0.66 0.77 -42.15
CA ARG A 43 0.97 1.74 -41.10
C ARG A 43 -0.19 1.88 -40.12
N ASN A 44 -1.42 2.02 -40.61
CA ASN A 44 -2.63 2.14 -39.78
C ASN A 44 -2.81 0.89 -38.92
N ARG A 45 -2.67 -0.32 -39.48
CA ARG A 45 -2.69 -1.58 -38.72
C ARG A 45 -1.62 -1.62 -37.62
N ASN A 46 -0.40 -1.13 -37.91
CA ASN A 46 0.67 -1.06 -36.91
C ASN A 46 0.33 -0.05 -35.80
N LEU A 47 -0.20 1.12 -36.17
CA LEU A 47 -0.64 2.15 -35.22
C LEU A 47 -1.79 1.66 -34.34
N GLU A 48 -2.78 0.97 -34.90
CA GLU A 48 -3.86 0.32 -34.16
C GLU A 48 -3.30 -0.70 -33.16
N ARG A 49 -2.40 -1.58 -33.61
CA ARG A 49 -1.72 -2.53 -32.71
C ARG A 49 -0.92 -1.84 -31.62
N GLN A 50 -0.22 -0.74 -31.95
CA GLN A 50 0.55 0.04 -31.00
C GLN A 50 -0.36 0.69 -29.95
N GLN A 51 -1.53 1.18 -30.34
CA GLN A 51 -2.52 1.76 -29.43
C GLN A 51 -3.04 0.71 -28.45
N VAL A 52 -3.41 -0.49 -28.92
CA VAL A 52 -3.83 -1.60 -28.04
C VAL A 52 -2.73 -1.94 -27.02
N LEU A 53 -1.50 -2.15 -27.50
CA LEU A 53 -0.35 -2.44 -26.61
C LEU A 53 -0.04 -1.29 -25.65
N GLN A 54 -0.34 -0.06 -26.03
CA GLN A 54 -0.14 1.10 -25.18
C GLN A 54 -1.17 1.12 -24.04
N VAL A 55 -2.44 0.85 -24.32
CA VAL A 55 -3.50 0.71 -23.30
C VAL A 55 -3.12 -0.37 -22.28
N ASP A 56 -2.68 -1.54 -22.74
CA ASP A 56 -2.26 -2.64 -21.85
C ASP A 56 -1.07 -2.23 -20.97
N ARG A 57 -0.08 -1.54 -21.56
CA ARG A 57 1.10 -1.06 -20.82
C ARG A 57 0.73 0.02 -19.82
N ASP A 58 -0.16 0.95 -20.18
CA ASP A 58 -0.58 2.05 -19.32
C ASP A 58 -1.40 1.51 -18.13
N ALA A 59 -2.26 0.51 -18.36
CA ALA A 59 -2.95 -0.21 -17.30
C ALA A 59 -1.96 -0.91 -16.35
N ALA A 60 -0.97 -1.64 -16.88
CA ALA A 60 0.05 -2.30 -16.08
C ALA A 60 0.97 -1.31 -15.35
N TYR A 61 1.19 -0.12 -15.92
CA TYR A 61 2.06 0.91 -15.36
C TYR A 61 1.55 1.41 -14.00
N GLY A 62 0.23 1.51 -13.82
CA GLY A 62 -0.43 1.82 -12.55
C GLY A 62 -0.28 3.28 -12.08
N ASP A 63 -0.78 3.57 -10.88
CA ASP A 63 -0.72 4.92 -10.28
C ASP A 63 0.66 5.22 -9.67
N PRO A 64 1.29 6.38 -9.93
CA PRO A 64 2.54 6.78 -9.26
C PRO A 64 2.47 6.90 -7.74
N VAL A 65 1.28 7.12 -7.14
CA VAL A 65 1.11 7.24 -5.68
C VAL A 65 0.86 5.88 -5.03
N PHE A 66 -0.19 5.18 -5.45
CA PHE A 66 -0.59 3.92 -4.83
C PHE A 66 -0.05 2.68 -5.53
N GLY A 67 0.28 2.76 -6.82
CA GLY A 67 0.52 1.57 -7.64
C GLY A 67 -0.79 0.84 -7.91
N HIS A 68 -0.82 -0.46 -7.64
CA HIS A 68 -2.01 -1.29 -7.61
C HIS A 68 -2.35 -1.58 -6.15
N ILE A 69 -3.57 -1.28 -5.70
CA ILE A 69 -3.92 -1.50 -4.29
C ILE A 69 -4.12 -3.01 -4.06
N THR A 70 -3.34 -3.59 -3.17
CA THR A 70 -3.44 -4.99 -2.76
C THR A 70 -4.20 -5.13 -1.44
N PRO A 71 -4.73 -6.32 -1.12
CA PRO A 71 -5.39 -6.59 0.17
C PRO A 71 -4.48 -6.27 1.36
N PHE A 72 -3.17 -6.55 1.25
CA PHE A 72 -2.22 -6.21 2.31
C PHE A 72 -2.11 -4.70 2.54
N VAL A 73 -2.00 -3.90 1.48
CA VAL A 73 -1.95 -2.43 1.60
C VAL A 73 -3.28 -1.86 2.09
N GLU A 74 -4.40 -2.47 1.72
CA GLU A 74 -5.71 -2.08 2.21
C GLU A 74 -5.89 -2.35 3.70
N SER A 75 -5.41 -3.48 4.19
CA SER A 75 -5.45 -3.85 5.60
C SER A 75 -4.75 -2.86 6.55
N PHE A 76 -3.93 -1.93 6.03
CA PHE A 76 -3.31 -0.89 6.86
C PHE A 76 -4.32 0.05 7.51
N ASP A 77 -5.50 0.23 6.91
CA ASP A 77 -6.50 1.17 7.43
C ASP A 77 -7.13 0.68 8.75
N SER A 78 -7.36 -0.63 8.85
CA SER A 78 -7.87 -1.31 10.05
C SER A 78 -6.76 -1.76 10.99
N GLY A 79 -5.48 -1.54 10.64
CA GLY A 79 -4.36 -2.08 11.40
C GLY A 79 -4.26 -3.61 11.37
N GLY A 80 -4.90 -4.26 10.39
CA GLY A 80 -4.94 -5.72 10.27
C GLY A 80 -5.98 -6.42 11.14
N GLN A 81 -6.98 -5.70 11.64
CA GLN A 81 -8.05 -6.29 12.46
C GLN A 81 -9.29 -6.67 11.65
N SER A 82 -9.55 -5.99 10.53
CA SER A 82 -10.69 -6.34 9.66
C SER A 82 -10.34 -7.50 8.75
N SER A 83 -11.19 -8.52 8.73
CA SER A 83 -11.09 -9.68 7.84
C SER A 83 -11.56 -9.40 6.41
N LEU A 84 -12.40 -8.38 6.21
CA LEU A 84 -12.96 -8.01 4.92
C LEU A 84 -12.70 -6.55 4.59
N SER A 85 -12.67 -6.23 3.30
CA SER A 85 -12.53 -4.87 2.79
C SER A 85 -13.76 -4.00 3.08
N GLU A 86 -13.52 -2.69 3.26
CA GLU A 86 -14.59 -1.70 3.40
C GLU A 86 -15.06 -1.28 2.01
N VAL A 87 -16.25 -1.75 1.61
CA VAL A 87 -16.83 -1.40 0.31
C VAL A 87 -17.76 -0.19 0.42
N ARG A 88 -17.75 0.67 -0.62
CA ARG A 88 -18.72 1.76 -0.75
C ARG A 88 -20.12 1.21 -0.88
N ARG A 89 -21.04 1.81 -0.13
CA ARG A 89 -22.45 1.47 -0.19
C ARG A 89 -23.21 2.54 -0.97
N ASP A 90 -24.26 2.13 -1.66
CA ASP A 90 -25.24 3.05 -2.24
C ASP A 90 -26.07 3.74 -1.14
N ASP A 91 -26.95 4.67 -1.54
CA ASP A 91 -27.82 5.40 -0.62
C ASP A 91 -28.80 4.46 0.13
N ASP A 92 -29.06 3.27 -0.43
CA ASP A 92 -29.90 2.21 0.13
C ASP A 92 -29.13 1.23 1.04
N GLY A 93 -27.81 1.38 1.17
CA GLY A 93 -26.94 0.60 2.04
C GLY A 93 -26.40 -0.72 1.46
N ASN A 94 -26.68 -1.02 0.18
CA ASN A 94 -26.13 -2.16 -0.54
C ASN A 94 -24.68 -1.89 -0.98
N PRO A 95 -23.78 -2.87 -0.87
CA PRO A 95 -22.40 -2.70 -1.32
C PRO A 95 -22.33 -2.63 -2.86
N LEU A 96 -21.59 -1.64 -3.37
CA LEU A 96 -21.38 -1.44 -4.81
C LEU A 96 -20.38 -2.44 -5.42
N GLU A 97 -19.57 -3.08 -4.57
CA GLU A 97 -18.56 -4.07 -4.94
C GLU A 97 -18.61 -5.25 -3.95
N GLU A 98 -18.05 -6.39 -4.30
CA GLU A 98 -17.97 -7.52 -3.37
C GLU A 98 -16.82 -7.32 -2.38
N PRO A 99 -17.06 -7.43 -1.06
CA PRO A 99 -15.99 -7.43 -0.08
C PRO A 99 -15.05 -8.61 -0.31
N HIS A 100 -13.74 -8.34 -0.26
CA HIS A 100 -12.71 -9.37 -0.45
C HIS A 100 -11.92 -9.57 0.85
N PRO A 101 -11.30 -10.75 1.06
CA PRO A 101 -10.59 -11.05 2.29
C PRO A 101 -9.29 -10.24 2.42
N LEU A 102 -9.03 -9.76 3.63
CA LEU A 102 -7.82 -9.03 4.01
C LEU A 102 -6.95 -9.88 4.95
N PRO A 103 -5.62 -9.74 4.89
CA PRO A 103 -4.73 -10.41 5.83
C PRO A 103 -4.84 -9.80 7.23
N THR A 104 -5.23 -10.62 8.21
CA THR A 104 -5.41 -10.22 9.61
C THR A 104 -4.18 -10.53 10.47
N SER A 105 -4.04 -9.79 11.58
CA SER A 105 -2.99 -9.96 12.57
C SER A 105 -3.58 -9.78 13.97
N GLU A 106 -4.33 -10.78 14.43
CA GLU A 106 -5.06 -10.78 15.71
C GLU A 106 -4.13 -10.74 16.94
N ASN A 107 -2.87 -11.17 16.77
CA ASN A 107 -1.89 -11.19 17.85
C ASN A 107 -1.45 -9.78 18.28
N ILE A 108 -1.63 -8.77 17.44
CA ILE A 108 -1.16 -7.41 17.70
C ILE A 108 -2.29 -6.59 18.34
N LEU A 109 -2.03 -6.10 19.54
CA LEU A 109 -2.95 -5.27 20.30
C LEU A 109 -2.49 -3.81 20.36
N ASN A 110 -3.36 -2.95 20.90
CA ASN A 110 -3.04 -1.58 21.21
C ASN A 110 -1.94 -1.50 22.30
N TYR A 111 -1.37 -0.30 22.50
CA TYR A 111 -0.32 -0.03 23.47
C TYR A 111 0.91 -0.91 23.33
N GLN A 112 1.19 -1.37 22.09
CA GLN A 112 2.36 -2.17 21.80
C GLN A 112 2.39 -3.54 22.51
N LEU A 113 1.23 -4.06 22.91
CA LEU A 113 1.10 -5.40 23.51
C LEU A 113 0.88 -6.47 22.45
N THR A 114 1.24 -7.70 22.78
CA THR A 114 0.77 -8.90 22.08
C THR A 114 -0.34 -9.59 22.88
N LYS A 115 -1.15 -10.42 22.21
CA LYS A 115 -2.17 -11.23 22.87
C LYS A 115 -1.56 -12.18 23.92
N GLU A 116 -0.43 -12.79 23.60
CA GLU A 116 0.29 -13.69 24.51
C GLU A 116 0.80 -12.95 25.77
N GLU A 117 1.34 -11.75 25.61
CA GLU A 117 1.78 -10.91 26.74
C GLU A 117 0.60 -10.51 27.64
N LEU A 118 -0.54 -10.16 27.05
CA LEU A 118 -1.74 -9.81 27.80
C LEU A 118 -2.29 -11.01 28.57
N ASP A 119 -2.41 -12.16 27.91
CA ASP A 119 -2.92 -13.39 28.52
C ASP A 119 -2.00 -13.87 29.65
N ALA A 120 -0.68 -13.79 29.46
CA ALA A 120 0.30 -14.10 30.50
C ALA A 120 0.16 -13.15 31.71
N ALA A 121 0.04 -11.84 31.47
CA ALA A 121 -0.14 -10.86 32.54
C ALA A 121 -1.47 -11.06 33.30
N ILE A 122 -2.55 -11.40 32.60
CA ILE A 122 -3.85 -11.75 33.20
C ILE A 122 -3.72 -12.99 34.08
N ALA A 123 -3.04 -14.03 33.60
CA ALA A 123 -2.84 -15.27 34.33
C ALA A 123 -1.98 -15.07 35.59
N GLU A 124 -0.92 -14.25 35.53
CA GLU A 124 -0.12 -13.88 36.69
C GLU A 124 -0.92 -13.04 37.70
N SER A 125 -1.67 -12.05 37.24
CA SER A 125 -2.52 -11.21 38.09
C SER A 125 -3.58 -12.05 38.83
N TYR A 126 -4.19 -13.02 38.15
CA TYR A 126 -5.14 -13.96 38.77
C TYR A 126 -4.48 -14.75 39.90
N LYS A 127 -3.29 -15.31 39.65
CA LYS A 127 -2.54 -16.08 40.67
C LYS A 127 -2.19 -15.25 41.90
N LEU A 128 -1.75 -14.01 41.70
CA LEU A 128 -1.33 -13.11 42.78
C LEU A 128 -2.50 -12.58 43.61
N THR A 129 -3.67 -12.39 42.99
CA THR A 129 -4.86 -11.83 43.65
C THR A 129 -5.79 -12.88 44.22
N LYS A 130 -5.56 -14.16 43.92
CA LYS A 130 -6.38 -15.27 44.41
C LYS A 130 -6.40 -15.26 45.94
N PRO A 131 -7.59 -15.25 46.58
CA PRO A 131 -7.71 -15.35 48.03
C PRO A 131 -6.93 -16.56 48.56
N LEU A 132 -6.06 -16.34 49.54
CA LEU A 132 -5.30 -17.41 50.17
C LEU A 132 -6.18 -18.13 51.19
N PRO A 133 -6.15 -19.47 51.25
CA PRO A 133 -6.81 -20.19 52.31
C PRO A 133 -6.18 -19.80 53.65
N SER A 134 -7.01 -19.67 54.69
CA SER A 134 -6.54 -19.31 56.01
C SER A 134 -5.61 -20.40 56.57
N ARG A 135 -4.49 -19.98 57.18
CA ARG A 135 -3.55 -20.91 57.84
C ARG A 135 -4.16 -21.62 59.04
N ALA A 136 -5.21 -21.07 59.63
CA ALA A 136 -5.91 -21.63 60.78
C ALA A 136 -7.20 -22.33 60.34
N SER A 137 -7.06 -23.50 59.72
CA SER A 137 -8.15 -24.36 59.19
C SER A 137 -9.26 -24.72 60.18
N VAL A 138 -9.11 -24.41 61.47
CA VAL A 138 -9.98 -24.90 62.56
C VAL A 138 -11.13 -23.92 62.88
N LEU A 139 -11.05 -22.65 62.46
CA LEU A 139 -11.95 -21.59 62.95
C LEU A 139 -12.77 -20.86 61.86
N GLN A 140 -12.67 -21.24 60.59
CA GLN A 140 -13.28 -20.46 59.50
C GLN A 140 -14.46 -21.20 58.84
N ASP A 141 -15.57 -20.47 58.66
CA ASP A 141 -16.74 -20.94 57.94
C ASP A 141 -16.41 -21.15 56.46
N LYS A 142 -16.46 -22.41 56.00
CA LYS A 142 -16.24 -22.78 54.58
C LYS A 142 -17.08 -21.95 53.59
N GLY A 143 -18.25 -21.48 54.02
CA GLY A 143 -19.12 -20.63 53.21
C GLY A 143 -18.52 -19.27 52.86
N LEU A 144 -17.72 -18.67 53.76
CA LEU A 144 -17.07 -17.38 53.50
C LEU A 144 -15.98 -17.50 52.43
N GLU A 145 -15.17 -18.57 52.48
CA GLU A 145 -14.12 -18.82 51.48
C GLU A 145 -14.71 -19.02 50.08
N GLU A 146 -15.83 -19.75 49.97
CA GLU A 146 -16.54 -19.93 48.70
C GLU A 146 -17.12 -18.61 48.14
N ILE A 147 -17.62 -17.72 49.02
CA ILE A 147 -18.13 -16.41 48.62
C ILE A 147 -16.97 -15.54 48.11
N GLU A 148 -15.86 -15.47 48.83
CA GLU A 148 -14.67 -14.70 48.43
C GLU A 148 -14.09 -15.19 47.09
N LEU A 149 -14.06 -16.50 46.87
CA LEU A 149 -13.65 -17.09 45.60
C LEU A 149 -14.59 -16.70 44.46
N LYS A 150 -15.90 -16.76 44.67
CA LYS A 150 -16.89 -16.34 43.66
C LYS A 150 -16.76 -14.85 43.33
N GLU A 151 -16.65 -14.00 44.34
CA GLU A 151 -16.44 -12.56 44.14
C GLU A 151 -15.13 -12.27 43.40
N HIS A 152 -14.06 -13.01 43.70
CA HIS A 152 -12.78 -12.92 42.99
C HIS A 152 -12.92 -13.32 41.51
N GLU A 153 -13.61 -14.42 41.22
CA GLU A 153 -13.87 -14.87 39.85
C GLU A 153 -14.68 -13.85 39.05
N GLU A 154 -15.74 -13.28 39.63
CA GLU A 154 -16.57 -12.26 38.97
C GLU A 154 -15.77 -10.98 38.70
N ARG A 155 -15.01 -10.52 39.69
CA ARG A 155 -14.09 -9.37 39.51
C ARG A 155 -13.06 -9.64 38.43
N HIS A 156 -12.49 -10.85 38.41
CA HIS A 156 -11.51 -11.24 37.40
C HIS A 156 -12.13 -11.24 36.00
N LYS A 157 -13.30 -11.87 35.82
CA LYS A 157 -14.04 -11.87 34.54
C LYS A 157 -14.29 -10.45 34.03
N ARG A 158 -14.77 -9.57 34.93
CA ARG A 158 -15.01 -8.16 34.60
C ARG A 158 -13.72 -7.43 34.21
N ALA A 159 -12.61 -7.69 34.91
CA ALA A 159 -11.31 -7.11 34.59
C ALA A 159 -10.80 -7.58 33.23
N VAL A 160 -10.90 -8.88 32.92
CA VAL A 160 -10.51 -9.45 31.62
C VAL A 160 -11.29 -8.80 30.48
N GLU A 161 -12.61 -8.70 30.59
CA GLU A 161 -13.45 -8.05 29.58
C GLU A 161 -13.09 -6.57 29.37
N ALA A 162 -12.85 -5.85 30.47
CA ALA A 162 -12.43 -4.45 30.41
C ALA A 162 -11.05 -4.29 29.76
N LEU A 163 -10.08 -5.13 30.14
CA LEU A 163 -8.73 -5.11 29.56
C LEU A 163 -8.78 -5.41 28.07
N ASN A 164 -9.50 -6.45 27.65
CA ASN A 164 -9.66 -6.80 26.24
C ASN A 164 -10.21 -5.63 25.44
N ARG A 165 -11.24 -4.93 25.94
CA ARG A 165 -11.80 -3.73 25.29
C ARG A 165 -10.79 -2.60 25.17
N ILE A 166 -10.05 -2.32 26.24
CA ILE A 166 -9.05 -1.25 26.27
C ILE A 166 -7.90 -1.55 25.30
N THR A 167 -7.45 -2.81 25.23
CA THR A 167 -6.33 -3.22 24.39
C THR A 167 -6.71 -3.49 22.94
N THR A 168 -7.99 -3.53 22.57
CA THR A 168 -8.40 -3.68 21.16
C THR A 168 -7.81 -2.58 20.27
N LEU A 169 -7.33 -2.96 19.08
CA LEU A 169 -6.77 -2.01 18.12
C LEU A 169 -7.86 -1.26 17.31
N GLU A 170 -9.10 -1.76 17.32
CA GLU A 170 -10.24 -1.13 16.64
C GLU A 170 -10.51 0.27 17.17
N ASN A 171 -10.48 0.43 18.49
CA ASN A 171 -10.68 1.69 19.20
C ASN A 171 -9.42 2.57 19.25
N ALA A 172 -8.32 2.14 18.62
CA ALA A 172 -7.03 2.80 18.75
C ALA A 172 -6.88 4.02 17.85
N SER A 173 -5.98 4.93 18.25
CA SER A 173 -5.66 6.11 17.46
C SER A 173 -4.93 5.73 16.16
N ASN A 174 -4.96 6.62 15.17
CA ASN A 174 -4.13 6.49 13.95
C ASN A 174 -2.64 6.35 14.26
N LYS A 175 -2.17 6.92 15.38
CA LYS A 175 -0.79 6.75 15.86
C LYS A 175 -0.52 5.29 16.23
N ASP A 176 -1.43 4.66 16.95
CA ASP A 176 -1.27 3.29 17.43
C ASP A 176 -1.44 2.28 16.29
N LYS A 177 -2.43 2.50 15.41
CA LYS A 177 -2.56 1.74 14.14
C LYS A 177 -1.28 1.81 13.30
N ARG A 178 -0.62 2.98 13.26
CA ARG A 178 0.68 3.12 12.60
C ARG A 178 1.74 2.23 13.26
N HIS A 179 1.81 2.19 14.60
CA HIS A 179 2.79 1.35 15.30
C HIS A 179 2.51 -0.14 15.08
N ALA A 180 1.24 -0.56 15.11
CA ALA A 180 0.83 -1.92 14.76
C ALA A 180 1.22 -2.28 13.32
N ASN A 181 0.93 -1.41 12.35
CA ASN A 181 1.33 -1.63 10.96
C ASN A 181 2.85 -1.73 10.78
N ILE A 182 3.65 -0.97 11.54
CA ILE A 182 5.11 -1.08 11.50
C ILE A 182 5.56 -2.49 11.94
N ARG A 183 4.94 -3.06 12.99
CA ARG A 183 5.23 -4.43 13.43
C ARG A 183 4.86 -5.46 12.38
N ARG A 184 3.63 -5.39 11.83
CA ARG A 184 3.17 -6.25 10.72
C ARG A 184 4.12 -6.21 9.54
N ILE A 185 4.61 -5.02 9.20
CA ILE A 185 5.58 -4.83 8.10
C ILE A 185 6.92 -5.48 8.42
N ILE A 186 7.41 -5.37 9.66
CA ILE A 186 8.66 -5.99 10.09
C ILE A 186 8.52 -7.52 10.06
N GLU A 187 7.39 -8.06 10.51
CA GLU A 187 7.10 -9.51 10.47
C GLU A 187 6.98 -10.02 9.02
N THR A 188 6.34 -9.25 8.13
CA THR A 188 6.10 -9.67 6.74
C THR A 188 7.36 -9.55 5.87
N PHE A 189 8.11 -8.44 5.99
CA PHE A 189 9.21 -8.11 5.08
C PHE A 189 10.59 -8.15 5.75
N GLY A 190 10.66 -8.42 7.04
CA GLY A 190 11.93 -8.50 7.75
C GLY A 190 12.80 -9.61 7.19
N ARG A 191 14.10 -9.35 7.03
CA ARG A 191 15.07 -10.37 6.55
C ARG A 191 15.21 -11.56 7.48
N HIS A 192 14.87 -11.39 8.75
CA HIS A 192 14.86 -12.47 9.72
C HIS A 192 13.83 -13.56 9.40
N GLU A 193 12.70 -13.20 8.77
CA GLU A 193 11.69 -14.16 8.29
C GLU A 193 11.90 -14.53 6.81
N THR A 194 12.10 -13.52 5.96
CA THR A 194 12.11 -13.71 4.50
C THR A 194 13.32 -14.47 3.97
N ASP A 195 14.48 -14.40 4.63
CA ASP A 195 15.66 -15.17 4.19
C ASP A 195 15.47 -16.68 4.35
N THR A 196 14.56 -17.11 5.25
CA THR A 196 14.18 -18.51 5.48
C THR A 196 13.06 -18.95 4.53
N GLN A 197 12.05 -18.10 4.31
CA GLN A 197 10.86 -18.45 3.53
C GLN A 197 11.05 -18.30 2.02
N LEU A 198 11.83 -17.31 1.57
CA LEU A 198 11.93 -16.96 0.15
C LEU A 198 13.21 -17.49 -0.47
N ARG A 199 13.13 -17.77 -1.78
CA ARG A 199 14.30 -18.16 -2.56
C ARG A 199 15.30 -17.01 -2.63
N GLN A 200 16.50 -17.27 -2.12
CA GLN A 200 17.60 -16.32 -2.17
C GLN A 200 18.16 -16.17 -3.60
N LYS A 201 18.80 -15.03 -3.83
CA LYS A 201 19.43 -14.72 -5.11
C LYS A 201 20.66 -15.64 -5.30
N PRO A 202 20.82 -16.28 -6.48
CA PRO A 202 22.03 -17.05 -6.74
C PRO A 202 23.25 -16.13 -6.73
N LEU A 203 24.36 -16.63 -6.18
CA LEU A 203 25.65 -15.96 -6.25
C LEU A 203 26.08 -15.84 -7.71
N ALA A 204 26.74 -14.72 -8.04
CA ALA A 204 27.35 -14.61 -9.35
C ALA A 204 28.53 -15.58 -9.46
N GLU A 205 28.81 -16.04 -10.68
CA GLU A 205 29.91 -16.96 -10.95
C GLU A 205 31.24 -16.40 -10.39
N GLY A 206 31.95 -17.22 -9.61
CA GLY A 206 33.20 -16.85 -8.93
C GLY A 206 33.03 -16.10 -7.59
N GLN A 207 31.81 -15.84 -7.12
CA GLN A 207 31.59 -15.32 -5.77
C GLN A 207 31.54 -16.45 -4.74
N THR A 208 32.37 -16.37 -3.71
CA THR A 208 32.28 -17.25 -2.54
C THR A 208 31.17 -16.81 -1.61
N GLU A 209 30.53 -17.78 -0.98
CA GLU A 209 29.57 -17.54 0.10
C GLU A 209 30.29 -16.81 1.24
N ARG A 210 29.82 -15.60 1.56
CA ARG A 210 30.30 -14.89 2.73
C ARG A 210 29.58 -15.45 3.94
N ILE A 211 30.33 -15.88 4.95
CA ILE A 211 29.76 -16.22 6.26
C ILE A 211 29.16 -14.93 6.83
N GLU A 212 27.85 -14.80 6.75
CA GLU A 212 27.15 -13.66 7.32
C GLU A 212 27.12 -13.80 8.85
N LYS A 213 27.40 -12.71 9.55
CA LYS A 213 27.26 -12.67 11.01
C LYS A 213 25.78 -12.82 11.36
N ILE A 214 25.50 -13.61 12.40
CA ILE A 214 24.15 -13.73 12.97
C ILE A 214 23.70 -12.34 13.43
N ARG A 215 22.45 -11.99 13.14
CA ARG A 215 21.86 -10.69 13.50
C ARG A 215 21.63 -10.64 15.00
N GLY A 216 21.91 -9.48 15.61
CA GLY A 216 21.67 -9.27 17.05
C GLY A 216 20.21 -8.98 17.41
N GLY A 217 19.29 -8.95 16.43
CA GLY A 217 17.87 -8.64 16.64
C GLY A 217 17.07 -8.60 15.33
N PRO A 218 15.77 -8.23 15.41
CA PRO A 218 14.90 -8.18 14.25
C PRO A 218 15.33 -7.12 13.25
N ASP A 219 15.19 -7.44 11.97
CA ASP A 219 15.53 -6.53 10.89
C ASP A 219 14.47 -5.43 10.72
N THR A 220 14.85 -4.19 11.03
CA THR A 220 14.00 -2.99 10.93
C THR A 220 14.50 -1.99 9.90
N GLY A 221 15.68 -2.25 9.32
CA GLY A 221 16.44 -1.28 8.53
C GLY A 221 16.56 -1.65 7.05
N SER A 222 16.13 -2.83 6.63
CA SER A 222 16.18 -3.23 5.23
C SER A 222 15.37 -2.33 4.31
N SER A 223 15.75 -2.33 3.03
CA SER A 223 15.07 -1.50 2.02
C SER A 223 13.60 -1.89 1.87
N GLU A 224 13.28 -3.18 1.88
CA GLU A 224 11.89 -3.67 1.84
C GLU A 224 11.04 -3.15 3.02
N VAL A 225 11.52 -3.27 4.26
CA VAL A 225 10.82 -2.75 5.45
C VAL A 225 10.65 -1.24 5.36
N GLN A 226 11.69 -0.50 4.99
CA GLN A 226 11.59 0.96 4.82
C GLN A 226 10.57 1.37 3.74
N ILE A 227 10.56 0.68 2.60
CA ILE A 227 9.62 0.91 1.50
C ILE A 227 8.19 0.64 1.96
N ALA A 228 7.95 -0.49 2.64
CA ALA A 228 6.64 -0.84 3.17
C ALA A 228 6.13 0.18 4.19
N ILE A 229 6.98 0.64 5.12
CA ILE A 229 6.63 1.70 6.09
C ILE A 229 6.28 3.00 5.36
N LEU A 230 7.02 3.37 4.31
CA LEU A 230 6.71 4.54 3.50
C LEU A 230 5.38 4.37 2.78
N THR A 231 5.07 3.19 2.24
CA THR A 231 3.79 2.89 1.59
C THR A 231 2.62 3.05 2.56
N ALA A 232 2.71 2.53 3.79
CA ALA A 232 1.68 2.74 4.81
C ALA A 232 1.49 4.24 5.15
N LYS A 233 2.59 4.99 5.31
CA LYS A 233 2.53 6.44 5.56
C LYS A 233 1.92 7.22 4.40
N ILE A 234 2.30 6.88 3.17
CA ILE A 234 1.76 7.47 1.94
C ILE A 234 0.27 7.22 1.85
N ARG A 235 -0.18 5.99 2.14
CA ARG A 235 -1.62 5.64 2.14
C ARG A 235 -2.42 6.52 3.08
N VAL A 236 -2.00 6.60 4.35
CA VAL A 236 -2.69 7.41 5.37
C VAL A 236 -2.73 8.89 4.95
N LEU A 237 -1.59 9.44 4.52
CA LEU A 237 -1.49 10.85 4.17
C LEU A 237 -2.29 11.19 2.90
N ALA A 238 -2.25 10.32 1.90
CA ALA A 238 -3.00 10.52 0.66
C ALA A 238 -4.51 10.39 0.87
N LYS A 239 -4.98 9.44 1.70
CA LYS A 239 -6.39 9.36 2.12
C LYS A 239 -6.85 10.62 2.85
N MET A 240 -6.03 11.13 3.79
CA MET A 240 -6.33 12.37 4.51
C MET A 240 -6.43 13.57 3.55
N LEU A 241 -5.54 13.66 2.56
CA LEU A 241 -5.54 14.72 1.55
C LEU A 241 -6.70 14.60 0.55
N GLY A 242 -7.18 13.39 0.28
CA GLY A 242 -8.37 13.14 -0.56
C GLY A 242 -9.70 13.44 0.13
N GLY A 243 -9.70 13.62 1.46
CA GLY A 243 -10.91 13.95 2.23
C GLY A 243 -11.38 15.41 2.05
N ARG A 244 -12.56 15.72 2.59
CA ARG A 244 -13.26 17.02 2.45
C ARG A 244 -12.40 18.27 2.74
N LYS A 245 -11.45 18.17 3.67
CA LYS A 245 -10.57 19.29 4.08
C LYS A 245 -9.16 19.23 3.51
N GLY A 246 -8.77 18.13 2.86
CA GLY A 246 -7.39 17.87 2.48
C GLY A 246 -6.82 18.80 1.40
N ASN A 247 -7.68 19.31 0.51
CA ASN A 247 -7.27 20.18 -0.59
C ASN A 247 -6.57 21.48 -0.15
N LYS A 248 -6.89 21.98 1.06
CA LYS A 248 -6.32 23.21 1.63
C LYS A 248 -4.95 23.00 2.28
N ASP A 249 -4.57 21.76 2.58
CA ASP A 249 -3.35 21.44 3.30
C ASP A 249 -2.13 21.35 2.36
N LYS A 250 -1.52 22.50 2.09
CA LYS A 250 -0.38 22.62 1.17
C LYS A 250 0.92 22.03 1.76
N HIS A 251 1.08 22.07 3.08
CA HIS A 251 2.28 21.53 3.73
C HIS A 251 2.31 20.01 3.66
N ASN A 252 1.18 19.34 3.91
CA ASN A 252 1.13 17.89 3.79
C ASN A 252 1.19 17.39 2.36
N LYS A 253 0.75 18.17 1.35
CA LYS A 253 1.04 17.87 -0.07
C LYS A 253 2.53 17.82 -0.37
N LYS A 254 3.33 18.76 0.18
CA LYS A 254 4.79 18.73 0.09
C LYS A 254 5.36 17.48 0.80
N ASN A 255 4.87 17.17 1.99
CA ASN A 255 5.32 15.98 2.74
C ASN A 255 5.03 14.68 1.99
N LEU A 256 3.85 14.56 1.36
CA LEU A 256 3.49 13.41 0.52
C LEU A 256 4.49 13.25 -0.63
N ARG A 257 4.82 14.35 -1.32
CA ARG A 257 5.81 14.34 -2.41
C ARG A 257 7.19 13.88 -1.93
N LEU A 258 7.63 14.35 -0.76
CA LEU A 258 8.92 13.94 -0.16
C LEU A 258 8.93 12.44 0.18
N LEU A 259 7.82 11.90 0.70
CA LEU A 259 7.69 10.46 0.99
C LEU A 259 7.75 9.63 -0.29
N LEU A 260 7.02 10.06 -1.34
CA LEU A 260 7.02 9.40 -2.65
C LEU A 260 8.42 9.36 -3.26
N HIS A 261 9.13 10.48 -3.27
CA HIS A 261 10.48 10.57 -3.82
C HIS A 261 11.50 9.78 -2.97
N ARG A 262 11.33 9.73 -1.64
CA ARG A 262 12.15 8.89 -0.78
C ARG A 262 11.93 7.40 -1.09
N ARG A 263 10.68 6.96 -1.25
CA ARG A 263 10.33 5.59 -1.64
C ARG A 263 10.88 5.25 -3.02
N GLN A 264 10.76 6.16 -3.99
CA GLN A 264 11.34 6.00 -5.33
C GLN A 264 12.85 5.76 -5.29
N LYS A 265 13.60 6.53 -4.47
CA LYS A 265 15.05 6.34 -4.33
C LYS A 265 15.40 4.95 -3.78
N LEU A 266 14.66 4.48 -2.77
CA LEU A 266 14.85 3.15 -2.19
C LEU A 266 14.52 2.04 -3.20
N LEU A 267 13.41 2.17 -3.94
CA LEU A 267 13.03 1.22 -4.99
C LEU A 267 14.09 1.12 -6.10
N LYS A 268 14.59 2.27 -6.60
CA LYS A 268 15.70 2.30 -7.58
C LYS A 268 16.99 1.68 -7.05
N TYR A 269 17.26 1.82 -5.76
CA TYR A 269 18.42 1.17 -5.13
C TYR A 269 18.22 -0.34 -5.04
N MET A 270 17.08 -0.77 -4.51
CA MET A 270 16.77 -2.18 -4.30
C MET A 270 16.67 -2.96 -5.61
N GLU A 271 16.02 -2.39 -6.65
CA GLU A 271 15.96 -2.99 -7.99
C GLU A 271 17.35 -3.33 -8.55
N ARG A 272 18.32 -2.41 -8.40
CA ARG A 272 19.70 -2.61 -8.87
C ARG A 272 20.46 -3.66 -8.06
N ARG A 273 20.20 -3.76 -6.75
CA ARG A 273 20.91 -4.68 -5.85
C ARG A 273 20.36 -6.10 -5.94
N GLU A 274 19.05 -6.22 -5.84
CA GLU A 274 18.35 -7.51 -5.85
C GLU A 274 18.28 -8.12 -7.25
N ARG A 275 18.21 -7.32 -8.31
CA ARG A 275 18.09 -7.77 -9.71
C ARG A 275 16.95 -8.78 -9.94
N GLY A 276 15.81 -8.56 -9.28
CA GLY A 276 14.65 -9.47 -9.40
C GLY A 276 14.78 -10.75 -8.57
N SER A 277 15.46 -10.71 -7.43
CA SER A 277 15.44 -11.79 -6.45
C SER A 277 14.01 -12.08 -5.97
N GLY A 278 13.77 -13.28 -5.40
CA GLY A 278 12.46 -13.64 -4.84
C GLY A 278 11.96 -12.63 -3.80
N ARG A 279 12.88 -12.02 -3.05
CA ARG A 279 12.59 -10.97 -2.07
C ARG A 279 12.06 -9.68 -2.71
N TRP A 280 12.64 -9.28 -3.85
CA TRP A 280 12.14 -8.14 -4.61
C TRP A 280 10.74 -8.39 -5.15
N SER A 281 10.51 -9.56 -5.78
CA SER A 281 9.21 -9.92 -6.34
C SER A 281 8.14 -9.98 -5.25
N HIS A 282 8.42 -10.64 -4.12
CA HIS A 282 7.51 -10.69 -2.98
C HIS A 282 7.12 -9.30 -2.47
N MET A 283 8.09 -8.39 -2.31
CA MET A 283 7.79 -7.02 -1.89
C MET A 283 6.90 -6.28 -2.90
N ILE A 284 7.21 -6.38 -4.19
CA ILE A 284 6.47 -5.70 -5.25
C ILE A 284 5.03 -6.22 -5.35
N GLU A 285 4.85 -7.54 -5.30
CA GLU A 285 3.55 -8.20 -5.39
C GLU A 285 2.71 -7.92 -4.15
N THR A 286 3.25 -8.09 -2.95
CA THR A 286 2.51 -7.89 -1.69
C THR A 286 2.11 -6.43 -1.48
N LEU A 287 3.00 -5.47 -1.81
CA LEU A 287 2.71 -4.03 -1.69
C LEU A 287 2.03 -3.44 -2.94
N GLY A 288 1.89 -4.20 -4.02
CA GLY A 288 1.32 -3.72 -5.29
C GLY A 288 2.07 -2.57 -5.95
N LEU A 289 3.40 -2.51 -5.78
CA LEU A 289 4.19 -1.40 -6.29
C LEU A 289 4.44 -1.54 -7.79
N SER A 290 3.83 -0.66 -8.58
CA SER A 290 3.99 -0.68 -10.04
C SER A 290 5.18 0.16 -10.52
N PRO A 291 5.67 -0.03 -11.76
CA PRO A 291 6.77 0.75 -12.32
C PRO A 291 6.55 2.27 -12.29
N ALA A 292 5.30 2.75 -12.27
CA ALA A 292 4.96 4.16 -12.07
C ALA A 292 5.56 4.76 -10.80
N THR A 293 5.67 3.96 -9.74
CA THR A 293 6.12 4.42 -8.43
C THR A 293 7.64 4.63 -8.35
N TRP A 294 8.44 4.18 -9.34
CA TRP A 294 9.88 4.46 -9.32
C TRP A 294 10.56 4.74 -10.67
N LYS A 295 10.04 4.30 -11.83
CA LYS A 295 10.77 4.43 -13.11
C LYS A 295 10.86 5.87 -13.62
N LYS A 296 9.72 6.52 -13.83
CA LYS A 296 9.65 7.92 -14.33
C LYS A 296 9.66 8.93 -13.17
N GLN A 297 9.69 10.21 -13.52
CA GLN A 297 9.52 11.29 -12.55
C GLN A 297 8.11 11.25 -11.96
N ILE A 298 8.01 11.31 -10.64
CA ILE A 298 6.73 11.37 -9.94
C ILE A 298 6.31 12.84 -9.83
N GLU A 299 5.24 13.17 -10.53
CA GLU A 299 4.60 14.49 -10.48
C GLU A 299 3.26 14.38 -9.76
N VAL A 300 3.14 15.05 -8.61
CA VAL A 300 1.89 15.14 -7.85
C VAL A 300 1.45 16.59 -7.86
N ARG A 301 0.32 16.90 -8.48
CA ARG A 301 -0.27 18.24 -8.50
C ARG A 301 -1.05 18.54 -7.21
#